data_AF-S7WFJ9-F1
#
_entry.id   AF-S7WFJ9-F1
#
_cell.length_a   1.000
_cell.length_b   1.000
_cell.length_c   1.000
_cell.angle_alpha   90.00
_cell.angle_beta   90.00
_cell.angle_gamma   90.00
#
_symmetry.space_group_name_H-M   'P 1'
#
loop_
_entity.id
_entity.type
_entity.pdbx_description
1 polymer ?
#
loop_
_entity_poly.entity_id
_entity_poly.type
_entity_poly.pdbx_seq_one_letter_code
_entity_poly.pdbx_strand_id
1 'polypeptide(L)'
;MVPNTTNAGIQFRSQKMGEEALGYQADIGEGVWGRLYHESGREKLHWEGKGEAAVKKNEWNSYEILAVGNNIWTAINGTLSVAYQEPNGELDGFIALQVHAGPSQLVKYKSIKLIHNPEIEIGEYSESELMEALVKSNGSPYLGGNQ
;
A
#
# COMPACT_ATOMS: atom_id res chain seq x y z
N MET A 1 -1.73 15.07 3.93
CA MET A 1 -1.71 15.87 2.69
C MET A 1 -2.54 17.13 2.90
N VAL A 2 -2.26 18.20 2.16
CA VAL A 2 -3.06 19.44 2.26
C VAL A 2 -3.25 20.03 0.85
N PRO A 3 -4.48 20.06 0.31
CA PRO A 3 -5.67 19.32 0.74
C PRO A 3 -5.56 17.80 0.45
N ASN A 4 -6.48 17.01 1.03
CA ASN A 4 -6.51 15.53 0.90
C ASN A 4 -6.84 14.99 -0.51
N THR A 5 -6.98 15.86 -1.51
CA THR A 5 -7.27 15.49 -2.91
C THR A 5 -6.02 15.09 -3.71
N THR A 6 -4.88 14.96 -3.04
CA THR A 6 -3.60 14.59 -3.64
C THR A 6 -3.52 13.06 -3.76
N ASN A 7 -3.10 12.56 -4.93
CA ASN A 7 -2.80 11.14 -5.11
C ASN A 7 -1.29 10.93 -5.03
N ALA A 8 -0.86 10.07 -4.14
CA ALA A 8 0.52 9.73 -3.87
C ALA A 8 0.63 8.26 -3.52
N GLY A 9 1.85 7.77 -3.40
CA GLY A 9 2.09 6.36 -3.12
C GLY A 9 3.42 6.13 -2.43
N ILE A 10 3.50 5.03 -1.69
CA ILE A 10 4.77 4.47 -1.25
C ILE A 10 5.03 3.24 -2.12
N GLN A 11 6.05 3.35 -2.96
CA GLN A 11 6.55 2.25 -3.77
C GLN A 11 7.40 1.33 -2.89
N PHE A 12 7.25 0.01 -3.04
CA PHE A 12 8.03 -0.99 -2.32
C PHE A 12 8.23 -2.25 -3.16
N ARG A 13 9.44 -2.83 -3.07
CA ARG A 13 9.88 -3.91 -3.97
C ARG A 13 9.70 -3.56 -5.45
N SER A 14 9.84 -2.27 -5.76
CA SER A 14 9.65 -1.75 -7.11
C SER A 14 10.97 -1.58 -7.84
N GLN A 15 10.95 -1.72 -9.15
CA GLN A 15 12.08 -1.44 -10.03
C GLN A 15 11.94 -0.03 -10.60
N LYS A 16 13.08 0.59 -10.93
CA LYS A 16 13.08 1.88 -11.65
C LYS A 16 12.75 1.63 -13.12
N MET A 17 11.74 2.32 -13.64
CA MET A 17 11.33 2.28 -15.05
C MET A 17 11.28 3.70 -15.61
N GLY A 18 12.43 4.19 -16.11
CA GLY A 18 12.55 5.58 -16.54
C GLY A 18 12.41 6.56 -15.38
N GLU A 19 11.42 7.44 -15.45
CA GLU A 19 11.03 8.36 -14.37
C GLU A 19 9.95 7.78 -13.45
N GLU A 20 9.39 6.62 -13.82
CA GLU A 20 8.35 5.91 -13.08
C GLU A 20 8.92 4.71 -12.32
N ALA A 21 8.06 4.09 -11.52
CA ALA A 21 8.33 2.83 -10.86
C ALA A 21 7.52 1.71 -11.52
N LEU A 22 8.06 0.49 -11.51
CA LEU A 22 7.35 -0.74 -11.84
C LEU A 22 7.32 -1.61 -10.58
N GLY A 23 6.16 -1.81 -9.97
CA GLY A 23 6.08 -2.59 -8.74
C GLY A 23 4.94 -2.19 -7.82
N TYR A 24 4.99 -2.68 -6.58
CA TYR A 24 3.91 -2.45 -5.62
C TYR A 24 3.88 -1.03 -5.10
N GLN A 25 2.68 -0.48 -5.05
CA GLN A 25 2.37 0.82 -4.51
C GLN A 25 1.32 0.69 -3.41
N ALA A 26 1.65 1.25 -2.25
CA ALA A 26 0.72 1.47 -1.16
C ALA A 26 0.10 2.87 -1.34
N ASP A 27 -1.18 2.92 -1.72
CA ASP A 27 -1.85 4.14 -2.17
C ASP A 27 -2.18 5.10 -1.03
N ILE A 28 -1.97 6.39 -1.29
CA ILE A 28 -2.20 7.51 -0.39
C ILE A 28 -3.00 8.58 -1.15
N GLY A 29 -4.26 8.76 -0.79
CA GLY A 29 -5.13 9.73 -1.48
C GLY A 29 -6.59 9.52 -1.13
N GLU A 30 -7.39 10.58 -1.20
CA GLU A 30 -8.83 10.48 -1.01
C GLU A 30 -9.43 9.38 -1.90
N GLY A 31 -10.10 8.44 -1.25
CA GLY A 31 -10.77 7.32 -1.90
C GLY A 31 -9.85 6.18 -2.28
N VAL A 32 -8.53 6.23 -2.03
CA VAL A 32 -7.57 5.16 -2.32
C VAL A 32 -6.67 4.80 -1.14
N TRP A 33 -6.84 5.43 0.03
CA TRP A 33 -5.96 5.19 1.17
C TRP A 33 -5.88 3.72 1.56
N GLY A 34 -4.66 3.23 1.69
CA GLY A 34 -4.41 1.89 2.17
C GLY A 34 -4.62 0.81 1.12
N ARG A 35 -4.95 1.15 -0.14
CA ARG A 35 -5.09 0.17 -1.23
C ARG A 35 -3.74 -0.27 -1.78
N LEU A 36 -3.74 -1.43 -2.43
CA LEU A 36 -2.57 -1.99 -3.08
C LEU A 36 -2.73 -1.94 -4.61
N TYR A 37 -1.83 -1.20 -5.25
CA TYR A 37 -1.71 -1.07 -6.69
C TYR A 37 -0.36 -1.63 -7.16
N HIS A 38 -0.26 -2.04 -8.41
CA HIS A 38 0.99 -2.46 -9.05
C HIS A 38 1.26 -1.54 -10.23
N GLU A 39 2.08 -0.52 -9.98
CA GLU A 39 2.39 0.56 -10.91
C GLU A 39 3.04 0.01 -12.17
N SER A 40 2.52 0.42 -13.33
CA SER A 40 3.01 0.04 -14.65
C SER A 40 3.07 -1.47 -14.94
N GLY A 41 2.34 -2.27 -14.16
CA GLY A 41 2.25 -3.71 -14.34
C GLY A 41 0.81 -4.21 -14.23
N ARG A 42 0.48 -4.84 -13.09
CA ARG A 42 -0.80 -5.56 -12.88
C ARG A 42 -1.95 -4.67 -12.44
N GLU A 43 -1.69 -3.39 -12.19
CA GLU A 43 -2.67 -2.40 -11.75
C GLU A 43 -3.31 -2.76 -10.40
N LYS A 44 -4.65 -2.72 -10.27
CA LYS A 44 -5.37 -2.90 -9.00
C LYS A 44 -5.22 -4.32 -8.49
N LEU A 45 -4.49 -4.50 -7.39
CA LEU A 45 -4.29 -5.82 -6.76
C LEU A 45 -5.29 -6.07 -5.61
N HIS A 46 -5.53 -5.07 -4.77
CA HIS A 46 -6.45 -5.18 -3.64
C HIS A 46 -7.21 -3.87 -3.39
N TRP A 47 -8.43 -3.77 -3.92
CA TRP A 47 -9.25 -2.55 -3.88
C TRP A 47 -10.26 -2.50 -2.72
N GLU A 48 -10.52 -3.64 -2.07
CA GLU A 48 -11.43 -3.79 -0.91
C GLU A 48 -10.79 -3.34 0.40
N GLY A 49 -9.66 -2.63 0.31
CA GLY A 49 -8.92 -2.17 1.47
C GLY A 49 -9.76 -1.27 2.36
N LYS A 50 -9.63 -1.45 3.67
CA LYS A 50 -10.43 -0.74 4.69
C LYS A 50 -9.74 0.50 5.26
N GLY A 51 -8.55 0.85 4.75
CA GLY A 51 -7.68 1.90 5.28
C GLY A 51 -8.31 3.29 5.28
N GLU A 52 -9.13 3.63 4.29
CA GLU A 52 -9.79 4.94 4.19
C GLU A 52 -10.61 5.30 5.44
N ALA A 53 -11.29 4.31 6.05
CA ALA A 53 -12.11 4.52 7.24
C ALA A 53 -11.29 4.93 8.47
N ALA A 54 -9.99 4.60 8.50
CA ALA A 54 -9.09 4.94 9.59
C ALA A 54 -8.39 6.30 9.39
N VAL A 55 -8.56 6.97 8.24
CA VAL A 55 -7.82 8.20 7.91
C VAL A 55 -8.33 9.39 8.72
N LYS A 56 -7.39 10.07 9.39
CA LYS A 56 -7.59 11.40 9.97
C LYS A 56 -7.33 12.45 8.91
N LYS A 57 -8.40 12.98 8.31
CA LYS A 57 -8.33 13.95 7.21
C LYS A 57 -7.55 15.20 7.64
N ASN A 58 -6.64 15.66 6.78
CA ASN A 58 -5.77 16.83 7.02
C ASN A 58 -4.84 16.73 8.25
N GLU A 59 -4.69 15.54 8.83
CA GLU A 59 -3.79 15.28 9.96
C GLU A 59 -2.66 14.31 9.58
N TRP A 60 -1.77 14.07 10.54
CA TRP A 60 -0.78 13.01 10.44
C TRP A 60 -1.44 11.64 10.62
N ASN A 61 -1.16 10.73 9.68
CA ASN A 61 -1.58 9.34 9.70
C ASN A 61 -0.32 8.45 9.77
N SER A 62 -0.35 7.38 10.56
CA SER A 62 0.66 6.33 10.43
C SER A 62 0.27 5.40 9.28
N TYR A 63 1.27 5.02 8.49
CA TYR A 63 1.13 4.06 7.41
C TYR A 63 2.19 2.99 7.63
N GLU A 64 1.77 1.75 7.76
CA GLU A 64 2.64 0.60 7.91
C GLU A 64 2.48 -0.31 6.68
N ILE A 65 3.61 -0.86 6.21
CA ILE A 65 3.67 -1.84 5.12
C ILE A 65 4.49 -3.01 5.65
N LEU A 66 3.87 -4.17 5.74
CA LEU A 66 4.52 -5.42 6.13
C LEU A 66 4.55 -6.33 4.90
N ALA A 67 5.75 -6.64 4.40
CA ALA A 67 5.93 -7.47 3.23
C ALA A 67 6.89 -8.61 3.56
N VAL A 68 6.35 -9.82 3.78
CA VAL A 68 7.11 -11.02 4.20
C VAL A 68 6.84 -12.16 3.23
N GLY A 69 7.89 -12.63 2.54
CA GLY A 69 7.73 -13.52 1.40
C GLY A 69 6.77 -12.92 0.37
N ASN A 70 5.83 -13.72 -0.11
CA ASN A 70 4.79 -13.31 -1.06
C ASN A 70 3.57 -12.60 -0.42
N ASN A 71 3.58 -12.41 0.89
CA ASN A 71 2.47 -11.82 1.62
C ASN A 71 2.74 -10.34 1.87
N ILE A 72 1.69 -9.53 1.67
CA ILE A 72 1.71 -8.08 1.79
C ILE A 72 0.52 -7.67 2.65
N TRP A 73 0.81 -6.92 3.70
CA TRP A 73 -0.19 -6.24 4.51
C TRP A 73 0.09 -4.75 4.59
N THR A 74 -0.98 -3.97 4.70
CA THR A 74 -0.88 -2.53 4.97
C THR A 74 -1.80 -2.17 6.11
N ALA A 75 -1.41 -1.17 6.91
CA ALA A 75 -2.27 -0.63 7.96
C ALA A 75 -2.21 0.90 7.97
N ILE A 76 -3.34 1.52 8.28
CA ILE A 76 -3.49 2.96 8.47
C ILE A 76 -3.92 3.20 9.91
N ASN A 77 -3.16 3.98 10.67
CA ASN A 77 -3.43 4.25 12.10
C ASN A 77 -3.69 2.97 12.91
N GLY A 78 -2.93 1.90 12.63
CA GLY A 78 -3.06 0.60 13.31
C GLY A 78 -4.20 -0.29 12.80
N THR A 79 -5.10 0.21 11.94
CA THR A 79 -6.19 -0.58 11.34
C THR A 79 -5.72 -1.26 10.05
N LEU A 80 -5.90 -2.57 9.95
CA LEU A 80 -5.54 -3.37 8.78
C LEU A 80 -6.35 -2.91 7.56
N SER A 81 -5.66 -2.66 6.46
CA SER A 81 -6.25 -2.24 5.19
C SER A 81 -6.13 -3.33 4.13
N VAL A 82 -4.92 -3.78 3.80
CA VAL A 82 -4.66 -4.84 2.82
C VAL A 82 -4.14 -6.07 3.54
N ALA A 83 -4.59 -7.25 3.07
CA ALA A 83 -4.02 -8.55 3.39
C ALA A 83 -4.01 -9.39 2.11
N TYR A 84 -2.88 -9.40 1.40
CA TYR A 84 -2.79 -9.93 0.04
C TYR A 84 -1.61 -10.89 -0.12
N GLN A 85 -1.84 -12.01 -0.78
CA GLN A 85 -0.79 -12.95 -1.16
C GLN A 85 -0.65 -13.02 -2.68
N GLU A 86 0.54 -12.75 -3.17
CA GLU A 86 0.90 -12.81 -4.59
C GLU A 86 2.01 -13.84 -4.83
N PRO A 87 1.66 -15.10 -5.16
CA PRO A 87 2.61 -16.21 -5.21
C PRO A 87 3.81 -16.00 -6.15
N ASN A 88 3.63 -15.23 -7.23
CA ASN A 88 4.68 -14.96 -8.22
C ASN A 88 5.13 -13.49 -8.19
N GLY A 89 4.97 -12.86 -7.04
CA GLY A 89 5.27 -11.46 -6.82
C GLY A 89 6.75 -11.15 -6.67
N GLU A 90 7.08 -9.87 -6.85
CA GLU A 90 8.40 -9.35 -6.57
C GLU A 90 8.70 -9.44 -5.06
N LEU A 91 9.90 -9.90 -4.72
CA LEU A 91 10.35 -10.10 -3.34
C LEU A 91 11.36 -9.05 -2.88
N ASP A 92 11.98 -8.35 -3.83
CA ASP A 92 12.98 -7.32 -3.61
C ASP A 92 12.79 -6.15 -4.56
N GLY A 93 13.47 -5.05 -4.27
CA GLY A 93 13.45 -3.84 -5.08
C GLY A 93 13.66 -2.60 -4.22
N PHE A 94 13.38 -1.45 -4.81
CA PHE A 94 13.52 -0.16 -4.17
C PHE A 94 12.28 0.21 -3.36
N ILE A 95 12.49 1.12 -2.42
CA ILE A 95 11.43 1.87 -1.76
C ILE A 95 11.51 3.31 -2.27
N ALA A 96 10.39 3.87 -2.70
CA ALA A 96 10.32 5.25 -3.16
C ALA A 96 9.05 5.94 -2.69
N LEU A 97 9.10 7.26 -2.57
CA LEU A 97 7.94 8.10 -2.27
C LEU A 97 7.50 8.75 -3.57
N GLN A 98 6.29 8.44 -4.01
CA GLN A 98 5.75 8.92 -5.27
C GLN A 98 4.70 10.00 -5.02
N VAL A 99 4.73 11.02 -5.87
CA VAL A 99 3.67 12.03 -6.00
C VAL A 99 3.19 11.95 -7.44
N HIS A 100 1.91 11.71 -7.67
CA HIS A 100 1.39 11.62 -9.04
C HIS A 100 1.43 12.98 -9.73
N ALA A 101 1.59 12.96 -11.06
CA ALA A 101 1.50 14.17 -11.86
C ALA A 101 0.10 14.80 -11.75
N GLY A 102 0.03 16.13 -11.74
CA GLY A 102 -1.22 16.85 -11.60
C GLY A 102 -1.01 18.30 -11.17
N PRO A 103 -2.08 18.96 -10.68
CA PRO A 103 -1.96 20.27 -10.03
C PRO A 103 -0.93 20.24 -8.90
N SER A 104 -0.46 21.41 -8.47
CA SER A 104 0.50 21.51 -7.36
C SER A 104 -0.01 20.75 -6.12
N GLN A 105 0.77 19.77 -5.68
CA GLN A 105 0.44 18.88 -4.58
C GLN A 105 1.50 18.97 -3.47
N LEU A 106 1.09 18.73 -2.22
CA LEU A 106 1.99 18.67 -1.08
C LEU A 106 1.73 17.43 -0.23
N VAL A 107 2.70 16.52 -0.28
CA VAL A 107 2.76 15.34 0.59
C VAL A 107 3.94 15.49 1.53
N LYS A 108 3.72 15.17 2.80
CA LYS A 108 4.73 15.28 3.86
C LYS A 108 4.88 13.91 4.51
N TYR A 109 6.12 13.47 4.61
CA TYR A 109 6.49 12.22 5.27
C TYR A 109 7.41 12.54 6.45
N LYS A 110 7.29 11.79 7.55
CA LYS A 110 8.17 11.90 8.72
C LYS A 110 8.29 10.55 9.40
N SER A 111 9.34 10.38 10.20
CA SER A 111 9.55 9.18 11.03
C SER A 111 9.57 7.87 10.22
N ILE A 112 10.23 7.89 9.05
CA ILE A 112 10.36 6.71 8.19
C ILE A 112 11.34 5.72 8.83
N LYS A 113 10.88 4.48 9.03
CA LYS A 113 11.68 3.37 9.57
C LYS A 113 11.59 2.18 8.61
N LEU A 114 12.73 1.55 8.34
CA LEU A 114 12.82 0.29 7.61
C LEU A 114 13.33 -0.79 8.57
N ILE A 115 12.66 -1.93 8.60
CA ILE A 115 13.03 -3.09 9.41
C ILE A 115 13.21 -4.28 8.47
N HIS A 116 14.39 -4.90 8.52
CA HIS A 116 14.64 -6.17 7.86
C HIS A 116 14.30 -7.31 8.80
N ASN A 117 13.72 -8.39 8.27
CA ASN A 117 13.24 -9.54 9.04
C ASN A 117 12.31 -9.14 10.20
N PRO A 118 11.22 -8.39 9.93
CA PRO A 118 10.27 -8.02 10.97
C PRO A 118 9.53 -9.25 11.50
N GLU A 119 9.03 -9.15 12.73
CA GLU A 119 7.97 -10.05 13.20
C GLU A 119 6.71 -9.85 12.35
N ILE A 120 5.89 -10.89 12.20
CA ILE A 120 4.67 -10.82 11.39
C ILE A 120 3.55 -10.23 12.25
N GLU A 121 3.66 -8.92 12.51
CA GLU A 121 2.70 -8.10 13.23
C GLU A 121 2.59 -6.73 12.57
N ILE A 122 1.40 -6.14 12.59
CA ILE A 122 1.17 -4.79 12.07
C ILE A 122 0.01 -4.13 12.83
N GLY A 123 0.20 -2.91 13.33
CA GLY A 123 -0.79 -2.29 14.20
C GLY A 123 -1.12 -3.13 15.44
N GLU A 124 -2.38 -3.53 15.58
CA GLU A 124 -2.87 -4.38 16.68
C GLU A 124 -3.04 -5.87 16.28
N TYR A 125 -2.64 -6.26 15.07
CA TYR A 125 -2.93 -7.58 14.51
C TYR A 125 -1.74 -8.54 14.68
N SER A 126 -2.03 -9.72 15.23
CA SER A 126 -1.07 -10.82 15.40
C SER A 126 -0.85 -11.61 14.11
N GLU A 127 0.22 -12.42 14.04
CA GLU A 127 0.50 -13.27 12.90
C GLU A 127 -0.69 -14.15 12.49
N SER A 128 -1.39 -14.74 13.48
CA SER A 128 -2.51 -15.64 13.20
C SER A 128 -3.67 -14.91 12.52
N GLU A 129 -4.01 -13.71 13.01
CA GLU A 129 -5.06 -12.86 12.43
C GLU A 129 -4.67 -12.36 11.03
N LEU A 130 -3.39 -12.02 10.84
CA LEU A 130 -2.87 -11.58 9.55
C LEU A 130 -2.91 -12.69 8.50
N MET A 131 -2.57 -13.92 8.88
CA MET A 131 -2.64 -15.08 7.99
C MET A 131 -4.08 -15.46 7.66
N GLU A 132 -5.00 -15.36 8.62
CA GLU A 132 -6.43 -15.61 8.40
C GLU A 132 -7.05 -14.58 7.45
N ALA A 133 -6.61 -13.31 7.52
CA ALA A 133 -7.10 -12.24 6.66
C ALA A 133 -6.62 -12.30 5.21
N LEU A 134 -5.62 -13.14 4.88
CA LEU A 134 -4.99 -13.17 3.56
C LEU A 134 -5.97 -13.54 2.45
N VAL A 135 -6.03 -12.68 1.43
CA VAL A 135 -6.68 -12.97 0.16
C VAL A 135 -5.59 -13.31 -0.87
N LYS A 136 -5.70 -14.48 -1.51
CA LYS A 136 -4.75 -14.93 -2.54
C LYS A 136 -5.07 -14.27 -3.88
N SER A 137 -4.05 -13.97 -4.68
CA SER A 137 -4.24 -13.51 -6.05
C SER A 137 -4.96 -14.56 -6.89
N ASN A 138 -5.97 -14.11 -7.64
CA ASN A 138 -6.82 -14.99 -8.46
C ASN A 138 -6.27 -15.12 -9.90
N GLY A 139 -5.13 -14.48 -10.21
CA GLY A 139 -4.57 -14.38 -11.55
C GLY A 139 -5.33 -13.46 -12.52
N SER A 140 -6.46 -12.89 -12.11
CA SER A 140 -7.25 -11.93 -12.88
C SER A 140 -7.05 -10.51 -12.36
N PRO A 141 -6.93 -9.48 -13.22
CA PRO A 141 -6.94 -8.09 -12.78
C PRO A 141 -8.22 -7.81 -11.98
N TYR A 142 -8.14 -6.96 -10.95
CA TYR A 142 -9.30 -6.62 -10.12
C TYR A 142 -10.36 -5.92 -10.99
N LEU A 143 -11.38 -6.69 -11.41
CA LEU A 143 -12.56 -6.20 -12.13
C LEU A 143 -13.45 -5.53 -11.10
N GLY A 144 -13.22 -4.25 -10.85
CA GLY A 144 -13.93 -3.49 -9.81
C GLY A 144 -15.44 -3.74 -9.82
N GLY A 145 -16.00 -4.03 -8.64
CA GLY A 145 -17.45 -4.03 -8.46
C GLY A 145 -17.97 -2.61 -8.73
N ASN A 146 -18.90 -2.49 -9.68
CA ASN A 146 -19.62 -1.24 -9.91
C ASN A 146 -20.29 -0.80 -8.60
N GLN A 147 -19.89 0.36 -8.09
CA GLN A 147 -20.76 1.22 -7.27
C GLN A 147 -20.79 2.60 -7.90
#